data_AF-A0A072UD86-F1
#
_entry.id   AF-A0A072UD86-F1
#
_cell.length_a   1.000
_cell.length_b   1.000
_cell.length_c   1.000
_cell.angle_alpha   90.00
_cell.angle_beta   90.00
_cell.angle_gamma   90.00
#
_symmetry.space_group_name_H-M   'P 1'
#
loop_
_entity.id
_entity.type
_entity.pdbx_description
1 polymer ?
#
loop_
_entity_poly.entity_id
_entity_poly.type
_entity_poly.pdbx_seq_one_letter_code
_entity_poly.pdbx_strand_id
1 'polypeptide(L)'
;MAAVSANLLPRCLAFFLLLVFVLCSSGAKVVTIDVHAAKNLIQTGHIYLDVRTVEEFEKGHVDATKIINIPYLLDTPKGRVKNLNFVKQVSSSCDKEDCLVVVTIINFFGLPKWEEIFFCNF
;
A
#
# COMPACT_ATOMS: atom_id res chain seq x y z
N MET A 1 25.37 -29.31 -40.73
CA MET A 1 25.06 -28.14 -39.88
C MET A 1 23.59 -28.23 -39.50
N ALA A 2 23.29 -28.65 -38.27
CA ALA A 2 21.92 -28.82 -37.82
C ALA A 2 21.33 -27.44 -37.47
N ALA A 3 20.22 -27.09 -38.10
CA ALA A 3 19.45 -25.90 -37.74
C ALA A 3 18.81 -26.15 -36.36
N VAL A 4 19.22 -25.39 -35.35
CA VAL A 4 18.57 -25.35 -34.05
C VAL A 4 17.21 -24.68 -34.25
N SER A 5 16.15 -25.49 -34.21
CA SER A 5 14.77 -25.02 -34.29
C SER A 5 14.47 -24.17 -33.06
N ALA A 6 14.48 -22.85 -33.24
CA ALA A 6 13.83 -21.93 -32.33
C ALA A 6 12.32 -22.22 -32.36
N ASN A 7 11.67 -22.15 -31.20
CA ASN A 7 10.21 -22.27 -30.97
C ASN A 7 9.72 -23.67 -30.57
N LEU A 8 10.08 -24.11 -29.37
CA LEU A 8 9.28 -25.11 -28.67
C LEU A 8 9.17 -24.79 -27.17
N LEU A 9 8.70 -23.59 -26.83
CA LEU A 9 8.05 -23.43 -25.54
C LEU A 9 6.76 -24.26 -25.61
N PRO A 10 6.58 -25.30 -24.75
CA PRO A 10 5.38 -26.13 -24.78
C PRO A 10 4.16 -25.23 -24.65
N ARG A 11 3.18 -25.38 -25.54
CA ARG A 11 1.92 -24.61 -25.47
C ARG A 11 1.26 -24.70 -24.08
N CYS A 12 1.49 -25.82 -23.39
CA CYS A 12 1.10 -26.04 -22.00
C CYS A 12 1.81 -25.11 -21.01
N LEU A 13 3.11 -24.85 -21.19
CA LEU A 13 3.88 -23.94 -20.35
C LEU A 13 3.42 -22.49 -20.56
N ALA A 14 3.17 -22.11 -21.82
CA ALA A 14 2.60 -20.79 -22.11
C ALA A 14 1.21 -20.62 -21.49
N PHE A 15 0.35 -21.65 -21.56
CA PHE A 15 -0.98 -21.63 -20.95
C PHE A 15 -0.93 -21.61 -19.42
N PHE A 16 0.02 -22.33 -18.82
CA PHE A 16 0.25 -22.34 -17.37
C PHE A 16 0.78 -20.99 -16.88
N LEU A 17 1.73 -20.39 -17.61
CA LEU A 17 2.23 -19.04 -17.34
C LEU A 17 1.11 -18.00 -17.49
N LEU A 18 0.25 -18.13 -18.51
CA LEU A 18 -0.89 -17.23 -18.71
C LEU A 18 -1.96 -17.41 -17.61
N LEU A 19 -2.20 -18.63 -17.16
CA LEU A 19 -3.09 -18.93 -16.03
C LEU A 19 -2.56 -18.34 -14.72
N VAL A 20 -1.26 -18.50 -14.43
CA VAL A 20 -0.60 -17.87 -13.28
C VAL A 20 -0.68 -16.35 -13.38
N PHE A 21 -0.43 -15.78 -14.56
CA PHE A 21 -0.51 -14.35 -14.80
C PHE A 21 -1.93 -13.78 -14.59
N VAL A 22 -2.96 -14.52 -15.03
CA VAL A 22 -4.37 -14.14 -14.83
C VAL A 22 -4.79 -14.29 -13.37
N LEU A 23 -4.32 -15.31 -12.66
CA LEU A 23 -4.60 -15.51 -11.23
C LEU A 23 -3.92 -14.44 -10.36
N CYS A 24 -2.79 -13.89 -10.78
CA CYS A 24 -2.05 -12.86 -10.04
C CYS A 24 -2.55 -11.42 -10.29
N SER A 25 -3.44 -11.20 -11.26
CA SER A 25 -3.95 -9.85 -11.56
C SER A 25 -5.11 -9.49 -10.62
N SER A 26 -4.77 -9.24 -9.36
CA SER A 26 -5.68 -8.71 -8.35
C SER A 26 -5.65 -7.18 -8.41
N GLY A 27 -6.67 -6.55 -8.99
CA GLY A 27 -6.82 -5.09 -8.92
C GLY A 27 -6.94 -4.63 -7.46
N ALA A 28 -6.19 -3.58 -7.09
CA ALA A 28 -6.18 -3.05 -5.73
C ALA A 28 -7.58 -2.55 -5.33
N LYS A 29 -8.23 -3.26 -4.40
CA LYS A 29 -9.54 -2.89 -3.86
C LYS A 29 -9.35 -2.25 -2.49
N VAL A 30 -9.62 -0.94 -2.40
CA VAL A 30 -9.65 -0.23 -1.11
C VAL A 30 -10.97 -0.55 -0.41
N VAL A 31 -10.89 -1.03 0.83
CA VAL A 31 -12.06 -1.36 1.66
C VAL A 31 -11.95 -0.62 2.99
N THR A 32 -13.01 0.08 3.38
CA THR A 32 -13.12 0.64 4.73
C THR A 32 -13.55 -0.46 5.69
N ILE A 33 -12.81 -0.60 6.78
CA ILE A 33 -13.02 -1.62 7.81
C ILE A 33 -13.21 -0.95 9.17
N ASP A 34 -13.86 -1.64 10.09
CA ASP A 34 -13.98 -1.17 11.47
C ASP A 34 -12.70 -1.44 12.28
N VAL A 35 -12.64 -0.88 13.48
CA VAL A 35 -11.46 -0.92 14.35
C VAL A 35 -11.08 -2.35 14.80
N HIS A 36 -12.04 -3.26 14.97
CA HIS A 36 -11.77 -4.64 15.36
C HIS A 36 -11.20 -5.43 14.20
N ALA A 37 -11.75 -5.24 12.99
CA ALA A 37 -11.19 -5.81 11.77
C ALA A 37 -9.75 -5.32 11.53
N ALA A 38 -9.50 -4.01 11.68
CA ALA A 38 -8.16 -3.44 11.55
C ALA A 38 -7.18 -4.06 12.56
N LYS A 39 -7.57 -4.19 13.83
CA LYS A 39 -6.76 -4.83 14.87
C LYS A 39 -6.35 -6.25 14.49
N ASN A 40 -7.29 -7.06 14.00
CA ASN A 40 -7.02 -8.43 13.60
C ASN A 40 -6.03 -8.49 12.42
N LEU A 41 -6.16 -7.62 11.42
CA LEU A 41 -5.26 -7.58 10.27
C LEU A 41 -3.83 -7.20 10.66
N ILE A 42 -3.68 -6.22 11.54
CA ILE A 42 -2.36 -5.81 12.07
C ILE A 42 -1.69 -6.99 12.79
N GLN A 43 -2.46 -7.74 13.60
CA GLN A 43 -1.96 -8.92 14.30
C GLN A 43 -1.58 -10.08 13.35
N THR A 44 -2.20 -10.19 12.19
CA THR A 44 -1.86 -11.20 11.16
C THR A 44 -0.71 -10.78 10.26
N GLY A 45 -0.07 -9.64 10.52
CA GLY A 45 1.16 -9.21 9.84
C GLY A 45 0.97 -8.14 8.77
N HIS A 46 -0.21 -7.52 8.68
CA HIS A 46 -0.41 -6.34 7.85
C HIS A 46 0.42 -5.16 8.37
N ILE A 47 0.88 -4.31 7.44
CA ILE A 47 1.62 -3.11 7.78
C ILE A 47 0.64 -2.04 8.24
N TYR A 48 0.83 -1.52 9.44
CA TYR A 48 0.11 -0.35 9.92
C TYR A 48 0.78 0.92 9.41
N LEU A 49 0.15 1.58 8.44
CA LEU A 49 0.61 2.86 7.91
C LEU A 49 -0.14 4.00 8.60
N ASP A 50 0.55 4.69 9.50
CA ASP A 50 0.04 5.88 10.17
C ASP A 50 0.39 7.12 9.35
N VAL A 51 -0.62 7.82 8.83
CA VAL A 51 -0.41 9.01 7.98
C VAL A 51 -0.52 10.34 8.74
N ARG A 52 -0.61 10.28 10.06
CA ARG A 52 -0.59 11.45 10.95
C ARG A 52 0.77 12.12 10.97
N THR A 53 0.84 13.32 11.55
CA THR A 53 2.13 14.00 11.74
C THR A 53 3.02 13.19 12.69
N VAL A 54 4.33 13.40 12.61
CA VAL A 54 5.31 12.69 13.46
C VAL A 54 5.01 12.97 14.93
N GLU A 55 4.64 14.20 15.26
CA GLU A 55 4.33 14.63 16.63
C GLU A 55 3.06 13.95 17.17
N GLU A 56 2.05 13.75 16.33
CA GLU A 56 0.83 13.02 16.70
C GLU A 56 1.11 11.53 16.90
N PHE A 57 2.01 10.95 16.10
CA PHE A 57 2.45 9.57 16.20
C PHE A 57 3.28 9.32 17.47
N GLU A 58 4.25 10.19 17.77
CA GLU A 58 5.13 10.08 18.94
C GLU A 58 4.38 10.25 20.27
N LYS A 59 3.31 11.07 20.29
CA LYS A 59 2.43 11.19 21.47
C LYS A 59 1.69 9.91 21.79
N GLY A 60 1.51 9.03 20.80
CA GLY A 60 0.85 7.75 20.97
C GLY A 60 0.45 7.13 19.63
N HIS A 61 0.69 5.85 19.52
CA HIS A 61 0.31 5.03 18.38
C HIS A 61 -0.07 3.63 18.84
N VAL A 62 -0.73 2.88 17.96
CA VAL A 62 -1.07 1.48 18.21
C VAL A 62 0.21 0.65 18.29
N ASP A 63 0.23 -0.31 19.21
CA ASP A 63 1.29 -1.32 19.24
C ASP A 63 1.03 -2.36 18.13
N ALA A 64 1.93 -2.41 17.16
CA ALA A 64 1.82 -3.21 15.96
C ALA A 64 3.19 -3.77 15.57
N THR A 65 3.23 -5.04 15.15
CA THR A 65 4.48 -5.72 14.76
C THR A 65 5.21 -5.03 13.61
N LYS A 66 4.46 -4.44 12.67
CA LYS A 66 4.97 -3.68 11.52
C LYS A 66 4.23 -2.36 11.44
N ILE A 67 4.85 -1.30 11.92
CA ILE A 67 4.29 0.05 11.93
C ILE A 67 5.22 1.02 11.22
N ILE A 68 4.63 1.88 10.38
CA ILE A 68 5.33 2.88 9.61
C ILE A 68 4.56 4.19 9.73
N ASN A 69 5.24 5.27 10.11
CA ASN A 69 4.65 6.60 10.08
C ASN A 69 5.21 7.38 8.88
N ILE A 70 4.34 7.72 7.94
CA ILE A 70 4.65 8.59 6.81
C ILE A 70 3.57 9.66 6.76
N PRO A 71 3.82 10.88 7.26
CA PRO A 71 2.81 11.92 7.31
C PRO A 71 2.32 12.31 5.92
N TYR A 72 1.00 12.33 5.75
CA TYR A 72 0.39 12.87 4.53
C TYR A 72 0.39 14.39 4.51
N LEU A 73 0.14 15.02 5.67
CA LEU A 73 0.34 16.45 5.88
C LEU A 73 1.54 16.69 6.78
N LEU A 74 2.34 17.69 6.41
CA LEU A 74 3.45 18.19 7.20
C LEU A 74 3.03 19.48 7.89
N ASP A 75 3.32 19.59 9.19
CA ASP A 75 3.15 20.82 9.92
C ASP A 75 4.24 21.82 9.51
N THR A 76 3.83 23.03 9.11
CA THR A 76 4.75 24.13 8.82
C THR A 76 4.32 25.36 9.62
N PRO A 77 5.20 26.36 9.82
CA PRO A 77 4.82 27.61 10.48
C PRO A 77 3.64 28.34 9.82
N LYS A 78 3.34 28.05 8.54
CA LYS A 78 2.22 28.64 7.78
C LYS A 78 0.97 27.77 7.76
N GLY A 79 0.95 26.66 8.51
CA GLY A 79 -0.12 25.66 8.53
C GLY A 79 0.30 24.33 7.91
N ARG A 80 -0.67 23.45 7.69
CA ARG A 80 -0.44 22.12 7.14
C ARG A 80 -0.32 22.12 5.62
N VAL A 81 0.73 21.50 5.09
CA VAL A 81 0.96 21.35 3.64
C VAL A 81 1.04 19.87 3.27
N LYS A 82 0.65 19.51 2.04
CA LYS A 82 0.77 18.14 1.55
C LYS A 82 2.24 17.73 1.44
N ASN A 83 2.55 16.51 1.90
CA ASN A 83 3.84 15.89 1.67
C ASN A 83 3.94 15.46 0.20
N LEU A 84 4.66 16.23 -0.62
CA LEU A 84 4.88 15.91 -2.03
C LEU A 84 5.69 14.63 -2.25
N ASN A 85 6.41 14.17 -1.23
CA ASN A 85 7.18 12.93 -1.26
C ASN A 85 6.42 11.74 -0.68
N PHE A 86 5.15 11.89 -0.27
CA PHE A 86 4.39 10.86 0.42
C PHE A 86 4.41 9.53 -0.34
N VAL A 87 4.06 9.57 -1.62
CA VAL A 87 4.07 8.40 -2.51
C VAL A 87 5.46 7.79 -2.52
N LYS A 88 6.50 8.56 -2.87
CA LYS A 88 7.89 8.08 -2.90
C LYS A 88 8.34 7.44 -1.57
N GLN A 89 7.92 7.97 -0.43
CA GLN A 89 8.25 7.41 0.88
C GLN A 89 7.53 6.08 1.11
N VAL A 90 6.23 6.00 0.85
CA VAL A 90 5.46 4.74 0.96
C VAL A 90 6.06 3.68 0.05
N SER A 91 6.40 4.06 -1.19
CA SER A 91 7.09 3.24 -2.19
C SER A 91 8.34 2.56 -1.71
N SER A 92 9.10 3.28 -0.89
CA SER A 92 10.42 2.87 -0.45
C SER A 92 10.36 2.01 0.80
N SER A 93 9.20 1.99 1.45
CA SER A 93 8.98 1.32 2.73
C SER A 93 8.01 0.14 2.63
N CYS A 94 7.23 0.04 1.55
CA CYS A 94 6.26 -1.01 1.29
C CYS A 94 6.39 -1.51 -0.15
N ASP A 95 6.36 -2.83 -0.34
CA ASP A 95 6.29 -3.47 -1.65
C ASP A 95 4.83 -3.54 -2.14
N LYS A 96 4.61 -3.85 -3.42
CA LYS A 96 3.26 -3.90 -4.00
C LYS A 96 2.41 -5.02 -3.43
N GLU A 97 3.08 -6.07 -2.96
CA GLU A 97 2.51 -7.27 -2.38
C GLU A 97 2.19 -7.08 -0.88
N ASP A 98 2.65 -5.98 -0.26
CA ASP A 98 2.39 -5.71 1.14
C ASP A 98 0.92 -5.31 1.36
N CYS A 99 0.30 -5.96 2.35
CA CYS A 99 -1.06 -5.66 2.75
C CYS A 99 -1.06 -4.54 3.80
N LEU A 100 -1.58 -3.37 3.43
CA LEU A 100 -1.56 -2.16 4.24
C LEU A 100 -2.89 -1.93 4.97
N VAL A 101 -2.80 -1.55 6.25
CA VAL A 101 -3.90 -0.93 7.01
C VAL A 101 -3.51 0.53 7.23
N VAL A 102 -4.21 1.44 6.55
CA VAL A 102 -3.95 2.89 6.63
C VAL A 102 -4.88 3.52 7.66
N VAL A 103 -4.34 4.31 8.58
CA VAL A 103 -5.15 5.01 9.60
C VAL A 103 -4.98 6.52 9.50
N THR A 104 -6.12 7.21 9.61
CA THR A 104 -6.22 8.68 9.66
C THR A 104 -7.16 9.13 10.77
N ILE A 105 -7.15 10.44 11.06
CA ILE A 105 -8.09 11.06 11.98
C ILE A 105 -9.39 11.36 11.22
N ILE A 106 -10.51 10.91 11.79
CA ILE A 106 -11.87 10.87 11.23
C ILE A 106 -12.43 12.23 10.73
N ASN A 107 -11.74 13.35 10.97
CA ASN A 107 -12.15 14.71 10.57
C ASN A 107 -11.38 15.31 9.38
N PHE A 108 -10.72 14.49 8.58
CA PHE A 108 -10.04 14.92 7.36
C PHE A 108 -11.01 15.09 6.17
N PHE A 109 -12.02 15.94 6.32
CA PHE A 109 -13.11 16.21 5.35
C PHE A 109 -12.68 16.95 4.05
N GLY A 110 -11.40 16.89 3.65
CA GLY A 110 -10.87 17.74 2.58
C GLY A 110 -9.84 17.11 1.65
N LEU A 111 -9.63 15.79 1.73
CA LEU A 111 -8.79 15.11 0.74
C LEU A 111 -9.63 14.56 -0.41
N PRO A 112 -9.09 14.60 -1.63
CA PRO A 112 -9.71 13.88 -2.73
C PRO A 112 -9.86 12.42 -2.33
N LYS A 113 -10.90 11.77 -2.86
CA LYS A 113 -11.27 10.39 -2.59
C LYS A 113 -10.02 9.53 -2.36
N TRP A 114 -10.02 8.68 -1.34
CA TRP A 114 -8.94 7.72 -1.04
C TRP A 114 -8.40 6.96 -2.27
N GLU A 115 -9.26 6.82 -3.28
CA GLU A 115 -8.93 6.47 -4.64
C GLU A 115 -7.67 7.20 -5.16
N GLU A 116 -7.50 8.52 -5.05
CA GLU A 116 -6.30 9.24 -5.54
C GLU A 116 -5.00 8.85 -4.81
N ILE A 117 -5.05 8.52 -3.51
CA ILE A 117 -3.86 8.10 -2.75
C ILE A 117 -3.42 6.69 -3.15
N PHE A 118 -4.38 5.80 -3.45
CA PHE A 118 -4.11 4.44 -3.95
C PHE A 118 -3.97 4.35 -5.49
N PHE A 119 -4.49 5.32 -6.25
CA PHE A 119 -4.34 5.43 -7.71
C PHE A 119 -2.91 5.84 -8.09
N CYS A 120 -2.18 6.47 -7.17
CA CYS A 120 -0.73 6.41 -7.14
C CYS A 120 -0.30 4.97 -6.78
N ASN A 121 -0.66 4.00 -7.63
CA ASN A 121 -0.25 2.61 -7.49
C ASN A 121 1.27 2.57 -7.43
N PHE A 122 1.78 1.93 -6.37
CA PHE A 122 3.00 1.16 -6.48
C PHE A 122 2.78 0.03 -7.43
#